data_AF-A0AAE1KIV1-F1
#
_entry.id   AF-A0AAE1KIV1-F1
#
_cell.length_a   1.000
_cell.length_b   1.000
_cell.length_c   1.000
_cell.angle_alpha   90.00
_cell.angle_beta   90.00
_cell.angle_gamma   90.00
#
_symmetry.space_group_name_H-M   'P 1'
#
loop_
_entity.id
_entity.type
_entity.pdbx_description
1 polymer ?
#
loop_
_entity_poly.entity_id
_entity_poly.type
_entity_poly.pdbx_seq_one_letter_code
_entity_poly.pdbx_strand_id
1 'polypeptide(L)'
;MASTLISRRIFSQVKNIRVRQHVTPMQCVVMRVSIAGCHSGGTTTTTTTIPPPTTDVTKSEQKVDGWDLAQVENLLQEASLSDMPVAMKNPYEQAPVQCLLCKYQVPVDYKNVRLLSQFVSPFTGRVYGRNITRLCKKQQERLENAIKKSQNAGFMTVMLKSVEFLKDPKLFDPNNPIKPHNY
;
A
#
# COMPACT_ATOMS: atom_id res chain seq x y z
N MET A 1 -48.86 37.31 31.39
CA MET A 1 -48.54 38.21 32.51
C MET A 1 -47.39 37.60 33.30
N ALA A 2 -46.37 38.42 33.61
CA ALA A 2 -45.17 38.18 34.44
C ALA A 2 -44.18 37.11 33.91
N SER A 3 -43.03 37.48 33.32
CA SER A 3 -41.80 37.98 33.98
C SER A 3 -41.18 36.89 34.89
N THR A 4 -39.94 36.44 34.70
CA THR A 4 -38.77 37.20 35.15
C THR A 4 -37.47 36.62 34.55
N LEU A 5 -36.72 37.51 33.91
CA LEU A 5 -35.32 37.35 33.52
C LEU A 5 -34.41 37.40 34.78
N ILE A 6 -33.54 36.43 34.96
CA ILE A 6 -32.37 36.50 35.84
C ILE A 6 -31.16 36.26 34.92
N SER A 7 -30.58 37.30 34.35
CA SER A 7 -29.55 38.18 34.92
C SER A 7 -28.20 37.50 35.17
N ARG A 8 -27.34 37.68 34.14
CA ARG A 8 -25.96 38.18 34.23
C ARG A 8 -24.87 37.29 34.86
N ARG A 9 -23.98 36.88 33.95
CA ARG A 9 -22.52 37.11 33.99
C ARG A 9 -21.81 36.82 35.32
N ILE A 10 -21.08 35.71 35.33
CA ILE A 10 -19.85 35.57 36.12
C ILE A 10 -18.72 35.16 35.17
N PHE A 11 -17.75 36.07 35.08
CA PHE A 11 -16.31 35.87 34.87
C PHE A 11 -15.84 35.01 33.69
N SER A 12 -15.29 35.59 32.61
CA SER A 12 -13.98 36.26 32.55
C SER A 12 -12.81 35.30 32.80
N GLN A 13 -12.08 35.05 31.71
CA GLN A 13 -10.64 34.75 31.68
C GLN A 13 -10.19 33.35 32.13
N VAL A 14 -10.06 32.43 31.17
CA VAL A 14 -8.81 31.66 31.08
C VAL A 14 -8.21 31.87 29.69
N LYS A 15 -7.13 32.65 29.74
CA LYS A 15 -6.25 33.08 28.67
C LYS A 15 -5.78 31.90 27.81
N ASN A 16 -5.82 32.13 26.50
CA ASN A 16 -4.82 31.75 25.50
C ASN A 16 -3.60 30.98 26.06
N ILE A 17 -3.66 29.64 25.98
CA ILE A 17 -2.45 28.82 25.98
C ILE A 17 -2.08 28.62 24.51
N ARG A 18 -1.31 29.58 23.98
CA ARG A 18 -0.58 29.47 22.72
C ARG A 18 0.63 28.58 22.99
N VAL A 19 0.47 27.26 22.81
CA VAL A 19 1.63 26.36 22.74
C VAL A 19 2.40 26.73 21.47
N ARG A 20 3.55 27.37 21.68
CA ARG A 20 4.53 27.67 20.64
C ARG A 20 4.91 26.38 19.94
N GLN A 21 4.77 26.43 18.62
CA GLN A 21 5.39 25.51 17.69
C GLN A 21 6.90 25.51 17.91
N HIS A 22 7.48 24.33 18.12
CA HIS A 22 8.84 24.03 17.69
C HIS A 22 8.78 22.70 16.95
N VAL A 23 8.44 22.81 15.66
CA VAL A 23 8.72 21.79 14.66
C VAL A 23 10.16 22.06 14.23
N THR A 24 11.11 21.24 14.70
CA THR A 24 12.44 21.17 14.11
C THR A 24 12.39 20.14 12.98
N PRO A 25 12.67 20.51 11.72
CA PRO A 25 12.92 19.51 10.70
C PRO A 25 14.34 18.95 10.93
N MET A 26 14.44 17.72 11.40
CA MET A 26 15.66 16.92 11.25
C MET A 26 15.84 16.69 9.75
N GLN A 27 16.64 17.54 9.11
CA GLN A 27 17.22 17.28 7.81
C GLN A 27 18.13 16.06 7.92
N CYS A 28 17.68 14.91 7.42
CA CYS A 28 18.59 13.85 7.02
C CYS A 28 19.44 14.38 5.86
N VAL A 29 20.65 14.80 6.18
CA VAL A 29 21.72 15.04 5.22
C VAL A 29 22.00 13.71 4.52
N VAL A 30 21.47 13.57 3.31
CA VAL A 30 21.92 12.56 2.36
C VAL A 30 23.36 12.92 1.97
N MET A 31 24.33 12.16 2.47
CA MET A 31 25.68 12.18 1.91
C MET A 31 25.58 11.72 0.45
N ARG A 32 25.70 12.69 -0.46
CA ARG A 32 25.96 12.43 -1.88
C ARG A 32 27.42 11.99 -1.98
N VAL A 33 27.62 10.70 -2.20
CA VAL A 33 28.90 10.18 -2.69
C VAL A 33 28.92 10.44 -4.20
N SER A 34 29.69 11.45 -4.60
CA SER A 34 30.09 11.67 -5.98
C SER A 34 31.17 10.67 -6.35
N ILE A 35 30.88 9.77 -7.28
CA ILE A 35 31.89 9.02 -8.03
C ILE A 35 31.67 9.39 -9.49
N ALA A 36 32.55 10.27 -10.00
CA ALA A 36 32.73 10.49 -11.42
C ALA A 36 33.35 9.23 -12.04
N GLY A 37 32.85 8.84 -13.20
CA GLY A 37 33.03 7.51 -13.76
C GLY A 37 34.37 7.24 -14.41
N CYS A 38 34.56 5.95 -14.71
CA CYS A 38 35.40 5.47 -15.79
C CYS A 38 34.58 4.47 -16.60
N HIS A 39 34.45 4.77 -17.89
CA HIS A 39 33.99 3.85 -18.92
C HIS A 39 35.03 2.73 -19.07
N SER A 40 34.57 1.50 -19.34
CA SER A 40 35.13 0.53 -20.31
C SER A 40 34.77 -0.91 -19.91
N GLY A 41 34.08 -1.61 -20.82
CA GLY A 41 34.44 -2.97 -21.21
C GLY A 41 34.01 -4.16 -20.34
N GLY A 42 33.20 -5.04 -20.93
CA GLY A 42 33.38 -6.49 -20.85
C GLY A 42 32.64 -7.24 -19.76
N THR A 43 31.42 -7.70 -20.05
CA THR A 43 30.86 -8.89 -19.39
C THR A 43 31.53 -10.13 -19.97
N THR A 44 32.31 -10.83 -19.14
CA THR A 44 32.66 -12.23 -19.34
C THR A 44 31.41 -13.08 -19.12
N THR A 45 30.88 -13.68 -20.18
CA THR A 45 29.99 -14.83 -20.07
C THR A 45 30.74 -16.06 -20.58
N THR A 46 30.90 -16.98 -19.64
CA THR A 46 31.24 -18.39 -19.75
C THR A 46 31.19 -18.99 -21.16
N THR A 47 32.36 -19.46 -21.58
CA THR A 47 32.61 -20.46 -22.60
C THR A 47 31.64 -21.64 -22.49
N THR A 48 30.80 -21.85 -23.50
CA THR A 48 30.37 -23.19 -23.91
C THR A 48 30.37 -23.20 -25.44
N THR A 49 31.45 -23.78 -25.96
CA THR A 49 31.68 -24.11 -27.35
C THR A 49 30.55 -24.98 -27.88
N ILE A 50 29.82 -24.48 -28.88
CA ILE A 50 29.15 -25.33 -29.86
C ILE A 50 29.84 -25.00 -31.21
N PRO A 51 30.45 -25.99 -31.88
CA PRO A 51 31.20 -25.75 -33.10
C PRO A 51 30.30 -25.25 -34.25
N PRO A 52 30.87 -24.50 -35.20
CA PRO A 52 30.12 -24.04 -36.38
C PRO A 52 29.64 -25.26 -37.18
N PRO A 53 28.41 -25.25 -37.73
CA PRO A 53 28.10 -26.14 -38.83
C PRO A 53 28.93 -25.70 -40.03
N THR A 54 30.01 -26.44 -40.31
CA THR A 54 30.66 -26.43 -41.62
C THR A 54 29.60 -26.71 -42.67
N THR A 55 29.28 -25.70 -43.46
CA THR A 55 28.61 -25.86 -44.74
C THR A 55 29.56 -25.32 -45.80
N ASP A 56 30.47 -26.19 -46.23
CA ASP A 56 30.92 -26.16 -47.62
C ASP A 56 29.67 -26.44 -48.47
N VAL A 57 29.04 -25.37 -48.93
CA VAL A 57 28.10 -25.44 -50.04
C VAL A 57 28.74 -24.65 -51.16
N THR A 58 29.50 -25.39 -51.98
CA THR A 58 29.75 -25.03 -53.37
C THR A 58 28.43 -24.57 -53.97
N LYS A 59 28.44 -23.31 -54.41
CA LYS A 59 27.40 -22.65 -55.19
C LYS A 59 27.15 -23.45 -56.47
N SER A 60 26.33 -24.48 -56.39
CA SER A 60 25.59 -25.02 -57.53
C SER A 60 24.19 -24.43 -57.45
N GLU A 61 23.84 -23.68 -58.49
CA GLU A 61 22.50 -23.15 -58.70
C GLU A 61 21.52 -24.33 -58.79
N GLN A 62 20.83 -24.60 -57.69
CA GLN A 62 19.65 -25.46 -57.69
C GLN A 62 18.45 -24.56 -57.41
N LYS A 63 17.76 -24.25 -58.51
CA LYS A 63 16.38 -23.76 -58.52
C LYS A 63 15.53 -24.78 -57.77
N VAL A 64 15.33 -24.56 -56.47
CA VAL A 64 14.35 -25.27 -55.66
C VAL A 64 13.02 -24.55 -55.86
N ASP A 65 11.98 -25.34 -56.08
CA ASP A 65 10.70 -24.91 -56.63
C ASP A 65 10.07 -23.73 -55.87
N GLY A 66 9.85 -22.65 -56.63
CA GLY A 66 8.75 -21.69 -56.41
C GLY A 66 8.87 -20.67 -55.28
N TRP A 67 9.92 -20.68 -54.45
CA TRP A 67 10.05 -19.71 -53.36
C TRP A 67 11.48 -19.21 -53.24
N ASP A 68 11.65 -17.91 -53.49
CA ASP A 68 12.93 -17.23 -53.47
C ASP A 68 13.37 -17.01 -52.00
N LEU A 69 14.47 -17.64 -51.58
CA LEU A 69 14.91 -17.69 -50.18
C LEU A 69 15.08 -16.30 -49.54
N ALA A 70 15.60 -15.34 -50.29
CA ALA A 70 15.75 -13.95 -49.85
C ALA A 70 14.39 -13.27 -49.60
N GLN A 71 13.36 -13.65 -50.35
CA GLN A 71 12.02 -13.12 -50.21
C GLN A 71 11.33 -13.68 -48.96
N VAL A 72 11.57 -14.96 -48.65
CA VAL A 72 11.07 -15.62 -47.43
C VAL A 72 11.72 -15.02 -46.19
N GLU A 73 13.03 -14.77 -46.22
CA GLU A 73 13.77 -14.12 -45.11
C GLU A 73 13.20 -12.72 -44.81
N ASN A 74 12.95 -11.90 -45.83
CA ASN A 74 12.36 -10.57 -45.66
C ASN A 74 10.94 -10.64 -45.10
N LEU A 75 10.11 -11.58 -45.59
CA LEU A 75 8.76 -11.79 -45.07
C LEU A 75 8.78 -12.25 -43.59
N LEU A 76 9.73 -13.10 -43.21
CA LEU A 76 9.94 -13.50 -41.81
C LEU A 76 10.39 -12.32 -40.95
N GLN A 77 11.28 -11.47 -41.47
CA GLN A 77 11.71 -10.25 -40.79
C GLN A 77 10.52 -9.30 -40.56
N GLU A 78 9.73 -9.03 -41.60
CA GLU A 78 8.55 -8.15 -41.52
C GLU A 78 7.48 -8.69 -40.57
N ALA A 79 7.19 -9.99 -40.64
CA ALA A 79 6.29 -10.66 -39.69
C ALA A 79 6.83 -10.56 -38.25
N SER A 80 8.12 -10.80 -38.05
CA SER A 80 8.75 -10.71 -36.73
C SER A 80 8.69 -9.30 -36.13
N LEU A 81 8.82 -8.25 -36.96
CA LEU A 81 8.70 -6.86 -36.52
C LEU A 81 7.26 -6.50 -36.13
N SER A 82 6.27 -7.08 -36.82
CA SER A 82 4.85 -6.87 -36.51
C SER A 82 4.39 -7.55 -35.21
N ASP A 83 5.01 -8.67 -34.85
CA ASP A 83 4.76 -9.41 -33.60
C ASP A 83 5.60 -8.91 -32.41
N MET A 84 6.41 -7.86 -32.58
CA MET A 84 7.16 -7.27 -31.47
C MET A 84 6.23 -6.60 -30.45
N PRO A 85 6.50 -6.75 -29.13
CA PRO A 85 5.66 -6.15 -28.10
C PRO A 85 5.73 -4.62 -28.16
N VAL A 86 4.55 -4.00 -28.23
CA VAL A 86 4.41 -2.54 -28.18
C VAL A 86 4.48 -2.06 -26.73
N ALA A 87 5.23 -0.97 -26.49
CA ALA A 87 5.28 -0.32 -25.18
C ALA A 87 3.93 0.36 -24.87
N MET A 88 3.10 -0.29 -24.04
CA MET A 88 1.83 0.24 -23.54
C MET A 88 1.76 0.15 -22.01
N LYS A 89 0.81 0.88 -21.39
CA LYS A 89 0.47 0.65 -19.97
C LYS A 89 -0.09 -0.77 -19.82
N ASN A 90 0.18 -1.41 -18.69
CA ASN A 90 -0.27 -2.78 -18.46
C ASN A 90 -1.82 -2.87 -18.48
N PRO A 91 -2.43 -3.56 -19.47
CA PRO A 91 -3.88 -3.67 -19.55
C PRO A 91 -4.47 -4.61 -18.48
N TYR A 92 -3.64 -5.44 -17.85
CA TYR A 92 -4.05 -6.38 -16.80
C TYR A 92 -3.84 -5.83 -15.37
N GLU A 93 -3.46 -4.57 -15.24
CA GLU A 93 -3.28 -3.95 -13.94
C GLU A 93 -4.64 -3.76 -13.23
N GLN A 94 -4.83 -4.48 -12.13
CA GLN A 94 -6.03 -4.34 -11.31
C GLN A 94 -5.98 -3.06 -10.48
N ALA A 95 -7.14 -2.45 -10.29
CA ALA A 95 -7.26 -1.28 -9.43
C ALA A 95 -6.78 -1.59 -8.00
N PRO A 96 -6.08 -0.64 -7.34
CA PRO A 96 -5.56 -0.88 -6.00
C PRO A 96 -6.71 -1.08 -4.99
N VAL A 97 -6.61 -2.15 -4.21
CA VAL A 97 -7.60 -2.49 -3.18
C VAL A 97 -7.57 -1.44 -2.06
N GLN A 98 -8.72 -0.82 -1.81
CA GLN A 98 -8.88 0.16 -0.73
C GLN A 98 -9.33 -0.50 0.57
N CYS A 99 -8.86 0.00 1.71
CA CYS A 99 -9.33 -0.45 3.01
C CYS A 99 -10.72 0.09 3.35
N LEU A 100 -11.42 -0.58 4.28
CA LEU A 100 -12.80 -0.28 4.67
C LEU A 100 -13.02 1.19 5.06
N LEU A 101 -12.16 1.75 5.91
CA LEU A 101 -12.29 3.15 6.36
C LEU A 101 -12.03 4.17 5.24
N CYS A 102 -11.14 3.85 4.29
CA CYS A 102 -10.88 4.73 3.14
C CYS A 102 -12.00 4.64 2.10
N LYS A 103 -12.60 3.46 1.90
CA LYS A 103 -13.68 3.24 0.93
C LYS A 103 -14.95 3.99 1.32
N TYR A 104 -15.30 4.00 2.60
CA TYR A 104 -16.50 4.66 3.13
C TYR A 104 -16.24 6.06 3.73
N GLN A 105 -14.99 6.55 3.65
CA GLN A 105 -14.56 7.86 4.18
C GLN A 105 -15.03 8.14 5.62
N VAL A 106 -14.99 7.12 6.48
CA VAL A 106 -15.47 7.24 7.87
C VAL A 106 -14.38 7.91 8.74
N PRO A 107 -14.70 9.02 9.44
CA PRO A 107 -13.76 9.67 10.34
C PRO A 107 -13.54 8.83 11.62
N VAL A 108 -12.27 8.67 12.01
CA VAL A 108 -11.87 7.90 13.19
C VAL A 108 -11.67 8.85 14.37
N ASP A 109 -12.73 9.04 15.15
CA ASP A 109 -12.72 9.89 16.35
C ASP A 109 -12.70 9.07 17.63
N TYR A 110 -11.95 9.54 18.63
CA TYR A 110 -11.85 8.92 19.95
C TYR A 110 -13.17 8.91 20.75
N LYS A 111 -14.12 9.76 20.36
CA LYS A 111 -15.46 9.84 20.96
C LYS A 111 -16.41 8.76 20.43
N ASN A 112 -16.15 8.22 19.25
CA ASN A 112 -17.02 7.26 18.57
C ASN A 112 -16.75 5.84 19.06
N VAL A 113 -17.11 5.56 20.31
CA VAL A 113 -16.81 4.27 20.97
C VAL A 113 -17.41 3.09 20.22
N ARG A 114 -18.61 3.24 19.66
CA ARG A 114 -19.28 2.19 18.89
C ARG A 114 -18.41 1.69 17.73
N LEU A 115 -17.84 2.60 16.93
CA LEU A 115 -16.94 2.25 15.83
C LEU A 115 -15.63 1.63 16.35
N LEU A 116 -14.99 2.26 17.34
CA LEU A 116 -13.70 1.81 17.86
C LEU A 116 -13.80 0.41 18.48
N SER A 117 -14.91 0.11 19.16
CA SER A 117 -15.16 -1.18 19.81
C SER A 117 -15.25 -2.35 18.83
N GLN A 118 -15.49 -2.10 17.54
CA GLN A 118 -15.52 -3.15 16.51
C GLN A 118 -14.10 -3.66 16.18
N PHE A 119 -13.07 -2.86 16.42
CA PHE A 119 -11.67 -3.21 16.18
C PHE A 119 -10.97 -3.82 17.39
N VAL A 120 -11.71 -4.08 18.47
CA VAL A 120 -11.21 -4.60 19.73
C VAL A 120 -11.78 -6.00 19.99
N SER A 121 -10.92 -6.89 20.48
CA SER A 121 -11.34 -8.23 20.91
C SER A 121 -12.33 -8.16 22.07
N PRO A 122 -13.48 -8.87 22.00
CA PRO A 122 -14.50 -8.80 23.03
C PRO A 122 -14.01 -9.33 24.39
N PHE A 123 -13.14 -10.34 24.38
CA PHE A 123 -12.70 -11.06 25.58
C PHE A 123 -11.40 -10.51 26.17
N THR A 124 -10.51 -9.96 25.35
CA THR A 124 -9.17 -9.54 25.79
C THR A 124 -8.96 -8.02 25.77
N GLY A 125 -9.87 -7.25 25.17
CA GLY A 125 -9.72 -5.81 25.04
C GLY A 125 -8.54 -5.37 24.14
N ARG A 126 -7.84 -6.33 23.51
CA ARG A 126 -6.73 -6.08 22.60
C ARG A 126 -7.23 -5.62 21.24
N VAL A 127 -6.57 -4.61 20.67
CA VAL A 127 -6.85 -4.12 19.31
C VAL A 127 -6.39 -5.17 18.30
N TYR A 128 -7.22 -5.46 17.30
CA TYR A 128 -6.86 -6.37 16.22
C TYR A 128 -5.73 -5.80 15.35
N GLY A 129 -4.81 -6.69 14.96
CA GLY A 129 -3.71 -6.35 14.05
C GLY A 129 -4.15 -6.15 12.60
N ARG A 130 -3.27 -5.54 11.80
CA ARG A 130 -3.54 -5.25 10.38
C ARG A 130 -3.84 -6.50 9.54
N ASN A 131 -3.21 -7.62 9.86
CA ASN A 131 -3.40 -8.90 9.18
C ASN A 131 -4.86 -9.40 9.26
N ILE A 132 -5.60 -8.96 10.28
CA ILE A 132 -7.03 -9.25 10.48
C ILE A 132 -7.89 -8.12 9.89
N THR A 133 -7.66 -6.87 10.30
CA THR A 133 -8.54 -5.71 9.97
C THR A 133 -8.46 -5.24 8.52
N ARG A 134 -7.40 -5.62 7.77
CA ARG A 134 -7.18 -5.17 6.38
C ARG A 134 -7.11 -3.64 6.22
N LEU A 135 -6.80 -2.90 7.28
CA LEU A 135 -6.62 -1.45 7.21
C LEU A 135 -5.26 -1.05 6.62
N CYS A 136 -5.21 0.11 5.96
CA CYS A 136 -3.92 0.67 5.55
C CYS A 136 -3.12 1.12 6.78
N LYS A 137 -1.80 1.24 6.66
CA LYS A 137 -0.91 1.63 7.77
C LYS A 137 -1.35 2.90 8.48
N LYS A 138 -1.66 3.93 7.69
CA LYS A 138 -2.06 5.25 8.18
C LYS A 138 -3.35 5.18 9.00
N GLN A 139 -4.34 4.41 8.55
CA GLN A 139 -5.63 4.29 9.26
C GLN A 139 -5.49 3.42 10.51
N GLN A 140 -4.68 2.35 10.46
CA GLN A 140 -4.40 1.53 11.63
C GLN A 140 -3.76 2.35 12.75
N GLU A 141 -2.75 3.16 12.46
CA GLU A 141 -2.09 4.03 13.46
C GLU A 141 -3.07 5.07 14.04
N ARG A 142 -3.90 5.69 13.19
CA ARG A 142 -4.96 6.62 13.63
C ARG A 142 -5.96 5.95 14.56
N LEU A 143 -6.38 4.73 14.22
CA LEU A 143 -7.31 3.93 14.99
C LEU A 143 -6.73 3.56 16.35
N GLU A 144 -5.49 3.07 16.41
CA GLU A 144 -4.81 2.73 17.66
C GLU A 144 -4.66 3.96 18.56
N ASN A 145 -4.33 5.13 17.99
CA ASN A 145 -4.25 6.38 18.73
C ASN A 145 -5.63 6.85 19.25
N ALA A 146 -6.68 6.72 18.44
CA ALA A 146 -8.03 7.05 18.85
C ALA A 146 -8.55 6.13 19.97
N ILE A 147 -8.25 4.83 19.89
CA ILE A 147 -8.55 3.84 20.93
C ILE A 147 -7.85 4.19 22.24
N LYS A 148 -6.53 4.40 22.21
CA LYS A 148 -5.75 4.80 23.38
C LYS A 148 -6.28 6.09 24.00
N LYS A 149 -6.61 7.08 23.16
CA LYS A 149 -7.20 8.35 23.61
C LYS A 149 -8.59 8.17 24.23
N SER A 150 -9.41 7.29 23.66
CA SER A 150 -10.75 6.97 24.17
C SER A 150 -10.68 6.28 25.53
N GLN A 151 -9.74 5.33 25.68
CA GLN A 151 -9.46 4.63 26.95
C GLN A 151 -8.97 5.59 28.03
N ASN A 152 -7.99 6.45 27.70
CA ASN A 152 -7.46 7.43 28.65
C ASN A 152 -8.51 8.48 29.08
N ALA A 153 -9.45 8.81 28.20
CA ALA A 153 -10.55 9.73 28.49
C ALA A 153 -11.74 9.06 29.19
N GLY A 154 -11.71 7.75 29.42
CA GLY A 154 -12.78 7.01 30.08
C GLY A 154 -14.01 6.72 29.21
N PHE A 155 -13.94 6.96 27.89
CA PHE A 155 -15.05 6.64 26.98
C PHE A 155 -15.11 5.14 26.62
N MET A 156 -13.97 4.44 26.63
CA MET A 156 -13.90 3.01 26.28
C MET A 156 -13.15 2.23 27.35
N THR A 157 -13.62 1.02 27.65
CA THR A 157 -12.98 0.08 28.57
C THR A 157 -11.69 -0.52 28.01
N VAL A 158 -10.75 -0.86 28.90
CA VAL A 158 -9.42 -1.41 28.52
C VAL A 158 -9.41 -2.93 28.47
N MET A 159 -10.00 -3.59 29.47
CA MET A 159 -9.86 -5.05 29.66
C MET A 159 -10.84 -5.88 28.82
N LEU A 160 -12.09 -5.42 28.74
CA LEU A 160 -13.18 -6.13 28.07
C LEU A 160 -14.01 -5.14 27.25
N LYS A 161 -14.70 -5.63 26.22
CA LYS A 161 -15.63 -4.82 25.44
C LYS A 161 -16.95 -4.63 26.19
N SER A 162 -17.55 -3.44 26.12
CA SER A 162 -18.84 -3.17 26.77
C SER A 162 -19.95 -4.05 26.19
N VAL A 163 -20.89 -4.44 27.05
CA VAL A 163 -21.98 -5.37 26.72
C VAL A 163 -22.87 -4.84 25.59
N GLU A 164 -23.07 -3.52 25.54
CA GLU A 164 -23.87 -2.83 24.52
C GLU A 164 -23.36 -3.08 23.10
N PHE A 165 -22.04 -3.17 22.91
CA PHE A 165 -21.44 -3.31 21.58
C PHE A 165 -21.12 -4.76 21.21
N LEU A 166 -21.42 -5.75 22.06
CA LEU A 166 -21.14 -7.17 21.78
C LEU A 166 -21.98 -7.71 20.61
N LYS A 167 -23.19 -7.18 20.42
CA LYS A 167 -24.15 -7.63 19.40
C LYS A 167 -24.00 -6.90 18.06
N ASP A 168 -23.06 -5.96 17.94
CA ASP A 168 -22.83 -5.26 16.67
C ASP A 168 -22.30 -6.23 15.59
N PRO A 169 -22.69 -6.04 14.32
CA PRO A 169 -22.21 -6.89 13.23
C PRO A 169 -20.68 -6.78 13.12
N LYS A 170 -20.01 -7.93 13.01
CA LYS A 170 -18.55 -7.98 12.87
C LYS A 170 -18.14 -7.57 11.46
N LEU A 171 -17.20 -6.64 11.36
CA LEU A 171 -16.61 -6.22 10.08
C LEU A 171 -15.57 -7.21 9.56
N PHE A 172 -14.97 -8.00 10.45
CA PHE A 172 -13.85 -8.89 10.15
C PHE A 172 -13.98 -10.20 10.93
N ASP A 173 -13.40 -11.26 10.39
CA ASP A 173 -13.29 -12.55 11.05
C ASP A 173 -11.88 -12.72 11.65
N PRO A 174 -11.74 -12.71 13.00
CA PRO A 174 -10.45 -12.87 13.65
C PRO A 174 -9.78 -14.23 13.39
N ASN A 175 -10.57 -15.23 13.03
CA ASN A 175 -10.11 -16.60 12.84
C ASN A 175 -9.44 -16.84 11.46
N ASN A 176 -9.57 -15.90 10.51
CA ASN A 176 -9.02 -16.04 9.16
C ASN A 176 -8.12 -14.83 8.77
N PRO A 177 -6.94 -14.66 9.40
CA PRO A 177 -5.99 -13.61 9.06
C PRO A 177 -5.21 -13.90 7.76
N ILE A 178 -4.71 -12.85 7.06
CA ILE A 178 -3.82 -13.03 5.87
C ILE A 178 -2.60 -13.85 6.21
N LYS A 179 -1.98 -13.45 7.31
CA LYS A 179 -0.71 -13.93 7.79
C LYS A 179 -0.97 -14.42 9.21
N PRO A 180 -0.51 -15.63 9.57
CA PRO A 180 -0.63 -16.10 10.93
C PRO A 180 0.02 -15.10 11.89
N HIS A 181 -0.53 -15.06 13.10
CA HIS A 181 0.08 -14.33 14.20
C HIS A 181 1.32 -15.09 14.68
N ASN A 182 2.27 -14.38 15.29
CA ASN A 182 3.54 -14.97 15.75
C ASN A 182 3.42 -15.65 17.13
N TYR A 183 2.23 -16.12 17.50
CA TYR A 183 1.96 -16.69 18.82
C TYR A 183 1.09 -17.94 18.66
#